data_AF-A0A1L8TLR5-F1
#
_entry.id   AF-A0A1L8TLR5-F1
#
_cell.length_a   1.000
_cell.length_b   1.000
_cell.length_c   1.000
_cell.angle_alpha   90.00
_cell.angle_beta   90.00
_cell.angle_gamma   90.00
#
_symmetry.space_group_name_H-M   'P 1'
#
loop_
_entity.id
_entity.type
_entity.pdbx_description
1 polymer ?
#
loop_
_entity_poly.entity_id
_entity_poly.type
_entity_poly.pdbx_seq_one_letter_code
_entity_poly.pdbx_strand_id
1 'polypeptide(L)'
;MYIRRDLGITVEQFGKVAGIPQSTLATWIKRERRIEKLPIDFYSALATVREQKIETVYRELLEWQQRYDRYKQEILQTIAGEQPLFSLAAEEGRKIYKIYRTQRIESRLLEPAKRLRKAIDQLNTSSFIQVMIEIYGTVEVPMPTWIAKSFNKTELKEIGQAFYNELLLKG
;
A
#
# COMPACT_ATOMS: atom_id res chain seq x y z
N MET A 1 13.96 -1.90 5.48
CA MET A 1 14.06 -2.52 6.82
C MET A 1 15.46 -2.21 7.37
N TYR A 2 15.56 -1.47 8.47
CA TYR A 2 16.79 -0.86 9.01
C TYR A 2 17.98 -1.84 9.11
N ILE A 3 17.76 -3.04 9.66
CA ILE A 3 18.78 -4.10 9.77
C ILE A 3 19.39 -4.47 8.41
N ARG A 4 18.56 -4.70 7.39
CA ARG A 4 19.05 -5.11 6.05
C ARG A 4 19.68 -3.96 5.26
N ARG A 5 19.24 -2.72 5.51
CA ARG A 5 19.67 -1.54 4.76
C ARG A 5 20.97 -0.94 5.31
N ASP A 6 21.07 -0.84 6.62
CA ASP A 6 22.13 -0.05 7.27
C ASP A 6 23.22 -0.93 7.89
N LEU A 7 22.92 -2.20 8.21
CA LEU A 7 23.91 -3.17 8.71
C LEU A 7 24.43 -4.11 7.62
N GLY A 8 23.78 -4.16 6.45
CA GLY A 8 24.13 -5.08 5.37
C GLY A 8 23.93 -6.58 5.69
N ILE A 9 23.36 -6.92 6.86
CA ILE A 9 23.12 -8.30 7.31
C ILE A 9 21.63 -8.64 7.33
N THR A 10 21.30 -9.92 7.27
CA THR A 10 19.92 -10.39 7.40
C THR A 10 19.43 -10.33 8.85
N VAL A 11 18.12 -10.30 9.05
CA VAL A 11 17.51 -10.34 10.40
C VAL A 11 17.89 -11.61 11.16
N GLU A 12 18.11 -12.71 10.44
CA GLU A 12 18.57 -13.97 11.02
C GLU A 12 20.03 -13.89 11.48
N GLN A 13 20.91 -13.31 10.67
CA GLN A 13 22.31 -13.07 11.05
C GLN A 13 22.40 -12.12 12.25
N PHE A 14 21.58 -11.06 12.26
CA PHE A 14 21.48 -10.17 13.41
C PHE A 14 21.05 -10.92 14.68
N GLY A 15 20.02 -11.78 14.60
CA GLY A 15 19.58 -12.59 15.74
C GLY A 15 20.67 -13.52 16.30
N LYS A 16 21.50 -14.10 15.42
CA LYS A 16 22.63 -14.95 15.83
C LYS A 16 23.71 -14.14 16.56
N VAL A 17 24.06 -12.95 16.07
CA VAL A 17 25.07 -12.09 16.72
C VAL A 17 24.53 -11.48 18.02
N ALA A 18 23.23 -11.16 18.04
CA ALA A 18 22.56 -10.58 19.19
C ALA A 18 22.23 -11.57 20.32
N GLY A 19 22.29 -12.88 20.06
CA GLY A 19 21.76 -13.90 20.97
C GLY A 19 20.24 -13.85 21.15
N ILE A 20 19.51 -13.24 20.21
CA ILE A 20 18.06 -13.04 20.28
C ILE A 20 17.35 -14.00 19.33
N PRO A 21 16.37 -14.81 19.80
CA PRO A 21 15.61 -15.69 18.94
C PRO A 21 14.93 -14.93 17.80
N GLN A 22 14.95 -15.52 16.60
CA GLN A 22 14.34 -14.93 15.41
C GLN A 22 12.83 -14.68 15.57
N SER A 23 12.13 -15.53 16.34
CA SER A 23 10.71 -15.35 16.68
C SER A 23 10.46 -14.07 17.48
N THR A 24 11.37 -13.72 18.38
CA THR A 24 11.33 -12.50 19.20
C THR A 24 11.57 -11.26 18.32
N LEU A 25 12.61 -11.30 17.47
CA LEU A 25 12.87 -10.23 16.49
C LEU A 25 11.69 -10.01 15.54
N ALA A 26 11.10 -11.10 15.02
CA ALA A 26 9.93 -11.03 14.15
C ALA A 26 8.72 -10.38 14.85
N THR A 27 8.55 -10.60 16.16
CA THR A 27 7.47 -10.01 16.95
C THR A 27 7.65 -8.51 17.14
N TRP A 28 8.88 -8.05 17.35
CA TRP A 28 9.19 -6.62 17.47
C TRP A 28 9.00 -5.88 16.14
N ILE A 29 9.42 -6.52 15.06
CA ILE A 29 9.34 -5.98 13.69
C ILE A 29 7.89 -5.92 13.19
N LYS A 30 7.09 -6.98 13.37
CA LYS A 30 5.75 -7.09 12.79
C LYS A 30 4.71 -6.14 13.41
N ARG A 31 4.98 -5.57 14.58
CA ARG A 31 3.99 -4.79 15.33
C ARG A 31 4.18 -3.27 15.24
N GLU A 32 5.08 -2.79 14.35
CA GLU A 32 5.45 -1.36 14.25
C GLU A 32 5.65 -0.74 15.64
N ARG A 33 6.29 -1.49 16.56
CA ARG A 33 6.45 -1.02 17.94
C ARG A 33 7.31 0.24 17.93
N ARG A 34 6.85 1.24 18.68
CA ARG A 34 7.61 2.44 19.02
C ARG A 34 8.97 2.03 19.55
N ILE A 35 10.03 2.69 19.07
CA ILE A 35 11.42 2.47 19.48
C ILE A 35 11.46 2.50 21.01
N GLU A 36 10.90 3.50 21.65
CA GLU A 36 10.82 3.66 23.11
C GLU A 36 10.22 2.45 23.88
N LYS A 37 9.50 1.54 23.21
CA LYS A 37 8.89 0.33 23.78
C LYS A 37 9.67 -0.96 23.48
N LEU A 38 10.81 -0.88 22.80
CA LEU A 38 11.69 -2.02 22.53
C LEU A 38 12.56 -2.34 23.75
N PRO A 39 12.87 -3.62 24.01
CA PRO A 39 13.72 -4.00 25.13
C PRO A 39 15.15 -3.48 25.00
N ILE A 40 15.82 -3.25 26.15
CA ILE A 40 17.18 -2.73 26.19
C ILE A 40 18.19 -3.64 25.45
N ASP A 41 17.95 -4.95 25.51
CA ASP A 41 18.76 -5.98 24.85
C ASP A 41 18.83 -5.78 23.33
N PHE A 42 17.76 -5.23 22.72
CA PHE A 42 17.74 -4.93 21.30
C PHE A 42 18.76 -3.83 20.95
N TYR A 43 18.81 -2.76 21.75
CA TYR A 43 19.76 -1.67 21.53
C TYR A 43 21.19 -2.08 21.81
N SER A 44 21.39 -2.85 22.88
CA SER A 44 22.69 -3.40 23.24
C SER A 44 23.25 -4.27 22.11
N ALA A 45 22.44 -5.17 21.57
CA ALA A 45 22.82 -6.00 20.44
C ALA A 45 23.16 -5.19 19.18
N LEU A 46 22.35 -4.17 18.85
CA LEU A 46 22.61 -3.27 17.73
C LEU A 46 23.89 -2.45 17.90
N ALA A 47 24.14 -1.95 19.11
CA ALA A 47 25.34 -1.21 19.46
C ALA A 47 26.60 -2.07 19.28
N THR A 48 26.54 -3.33 19.75
CA THR A 48 27.61 -4.31 19.56
C THR A 48 27.88 -4.60 18.10
N VAL A 49 26.83 -4.87 17.30
CA VAL A 49 26.98 -5.16 15.86
C VAL A 49 27.55 -3.97 15.08
N ARG A 50 27.24 -2.74 15.52
CA ARG A 50 27.69 -1.51 14.85
C ARG A 50 28.98 -0.93 15.39
N GLU A 51 29.53 -1.51 16.46
CA GLU A 51 30.67 -0.95 17.21
C GLU A 51 30.43 0.51 17.63
N GLN A 52 29.20 0.83 18.02
CA GLN A 52 28.77 2.17 18.41
C GLN A 52 28.26 2.18 19.85
N LYS A 53 28.19 3.37 20.47
CA LYS A 53 27.55 3.53 21.77
C LYS A 53 26.05 3.30 21.66
N ILE A 54 25.46 2.65 22.67
CA ILE A 54 24.00 2.42 22.76
C ILE A 54 23.22 3.72 22.59
N GLU A 55 23.69 4.82 23.18
CA GLU A 55 23.08 6.15 23.06
C GLU A 55 23.03 6.67 21.61
N THR A 56 24.10 6.43 20.83
CA THR A 56 24.18 6.80 19.42
C THR A 56 23.17 6.00 18.60
N VAL A 57 23.14 4.69 18.79
CA VAL A 57 22.18 3.79 18.13
C VAL A 57 20.74 4.16 18.49
N TYR A 58 20.47 4.43 19.76
CA TYR A 58 19.13 4.82 20.22
C TYR A 58 18.68 6.14 19.58
N ARG A 59 19.55 7.15 19.53
CA ARG A 59 19.24 8.44 18.89
C ARG A 59 18.96 8.27 17.40
N GLU A 60 19.79 7.50 16.69
CA GLU A 60 19.58 7.26 15.26
C GLU A 60 18.27 6.50 15.00
N LEU A 61 17.93 5.51 15.82
CA LEU A 61 16.65 4.81 15.72
C LEU A 61 15.45 5.75 15.96
N LEU A 62 15.56 6.67 16.92
CA LEU A 62 14.55 7.71 17.15
C LEU A 62 14.42 8.64 15.95
N GLU A 63 15.53 9.09 15.35
CA GLU A 63 15.51 9.90 14.13
C GLU A 63 14.85 9.16 12.97
N TRP A 64 15.11 7.87 12.82
CA TRP A 64 14.43 7.03 11.81
C TRP A 64 12.94 6.89 12.09
N GLN A 65 12.54 6.71 13.35
CA GLN A 65 11.13 6.71 13.74
C GLN A 65 10.48 8.06 13.39
N GLN A 66 11.12 9.18 13.70
CA GLN A 66 10.62 10.52 13.38
C GLN A 66 10.54 10.76 11.87
N ARG A 67 11.53 10.31 11.09
CA ARG A 67 11.48 10.38 9.62
C ARG A 67 10.35 9.51 9.06
N TYR A 68 10.12 8.34 9.64
CA TYR A 68 9.03 7.46 9.23
C TYR A 68 7.65 8.00 9.62
N ASP A 69 7.51 8.56 10.83
CA ASP A 69 6.30 9.27 11.26
C ASP A 69 6.05 10.49 10.39
N ARG A 70 7.10 11.27 10.06
CA ARG A 70 7.01 12.41 9.15
C ARG A 70 6.63 11.96 7.75
N TYR A 71 7.23 10.89 7.23
CA TYR A 71 6.83 10.30 5.95
C TYR A 71 5.38 9.81 5.99
N LYS A 72 4.92 9.18 7.07
CA LYS A 72 3.50 8.84 7.25
C LYS A 72 2.62 10.08 7.31
N GLN A 73 3.04 11.14 8.01
CA GLN A 73 2.31 12.40 8.08
C GLN A 73 2.32 13.14 6.75
N GLU A 74 3.41 13.15 6.01
CA GLU A 74 3.56 13.72 4.67
C GLU A 74 2.73 12.91 3.67
N ILE A 75 2.65 11.58 3.79
CA ILE A 75 1.67 10.76 3.07
C ILE A 75 0.26 11.21 3.46
N LEU A 76 -0.06 11.31 4.75
CA LEU A 76 -1.39 11.72 5.24
C LEU A 76 -1.75 13.17 4.82
N GLN A 77 -0.75 14.06 4.66
CA GLN A 77 -0.91 15.43 4.20
C GLN A 77 -0.93 15.54 2.67
N THR A 78 -0.22 14.68 1.95
CA THR A 78 -0.32 14.51 0.48
C THR A 78 -1.69 13.96 0.12
N ILE A 79 -2.21 13.02 0.93
CA ILE A 79 -3.60 12.54 0.93
C ILE A 79 -4.61 13.65 1.27
N ALA A 80 -4.19 14.71 1.98
CA ALA A 80 -5.05 15.84 2.32
C ALA A 80 -5.00 16.99 1.29
N GLY A 81 -4.00 17.02 0.39
CA GLY A 81 -3.83 18.05 -0.65
C GLY A 81 -4.17 17.59 -2.07
N GLU A 82 -4.05 16.28 -2.37
CA GLU A 82 -4.54 15.63 -3.59
C GLU A 82 -5.58 14.59 -3.17
N GLN A 83 -6.77 14.59 -3.78
CA GLN A 83 -7.79 13.58 -3.45
C GLN A 83 -7.15 12.17 -3.52
N PRO A 84 -7.19 11.36 -2.44
CA PRO A 84 -6.48 10.09 -2.41
C PRO A 84 -6.93 9.22 -3.59
N LEU A 85 -5.99 8.58 -4.30
CA LEU A 85 -6.28 7.78 -5.51
C LEU A 85 -7.40 6.75 -5.29
N PHE A 86 -7.52 6.21 -4.08
CA PHE A 86 -8.65 5.39 -3.64
C PHE A 86 -10.00 6.14 -3.74
N SER A 87 -10.09 7.35 -3.19
CA SER A 87 -11.29 8.19 -3.25
C SER A 87 -11.59 8.66 -4.68
N LEU A 88 -10.57 9.03 -5.46
CA LEU A 88 -10.72 9.33 -6.88
C LEU A 88 -11.29 8.14 -7.66
N ALA A 89 -10.80 6.93 -7.38
CA ALA A 89 -11.30 5.72 -8.01
C ALA A 89 -12.71 5.34 -7.56
N ALA A 90 -13.04 5.54 -6.30
CA ALA A 90 -14.40 5.40 -5.79
C ALA A 90 -15.36 6.42 -6.43
N GLU A 91 -14.96 7.70 -6.51
CA GLU A 91 -15.74 8.75 -7.18
C GLU A 91 -15.95 8.46 -8.67
N GLU A 92 -14.90 8.03 -9.35
CA GLU A 92 -14.99 7.68 -10.76
C GLU A 92 -15.86 6.43 -10.97
N GLY A 93 -15.76 5.42 -10.09
CA GLY A 93 -16.65 4.25 -10.09
C GLY A 93 -18.12 4.65 -9.94
N ARG A 94 -18.43 5.54 -8.99
CA ARG A 94 -19.79 6.11 -8.82
C ARG A 94 -20.26 6.85 -10.06
N LYS A 95 -19.40 7.69 -10.64
CA LYS A 95 -19.70 8.50 -11.82
C LYS A 95 -20.03 7.60 -13.01
N ILE A 96 -19.20 6.60 -13.30
CA ILE A 96 -19.43 5.65 -14.38
C ILE A 96 -20.72 4.86 -14.16
N TYR A 97 -20.93 4.32 -12.97
CA TYR A 97 -22.18 3.64 -12.64
C TYR A 97 -23.41 4.53 -12.85
N LYS A 98 -23.35 5.81 -12.44
CA LYS A 98 -24.43 6.77 -12.67
C LYS A 98 -24.73 6.95 -14.16
N ILE A 99 -23.72 6.94 -15.03
CA ILE A 99 -23.91 7.06 -16.49
C ILE A 99 -24.61 5.81 -17.04
N TYR A 100 -24.16 4.61 -16.66
CA TYR A 100 -24.84 3.35 -17.02
C TYR A 100 -26.31 3.36 -16.58
N ARG A 101 -26.59 3.85 -15.37
CA ARG A 101 -27.94 3.99 -14.83
C ARG A 101 -28.79 5.01 -15.57
N THR A 102 -28.24 6.19 -15.88
CA THR A 102 -28.93 7.22 -16.65
C THR A 102 -29.28 6.74 -18.05
N GLN A 103 -28.40 5.94 -18.67
CA GLN A 103 -28.61 5.35 -19.98
C GLN A 103 -29.46 4.06 -19.95
N ARG A 104 -29.83 3.55 -18.77
CA ARG A 104 -30.61 2.31 -18.57
C ARG A 104 -29.96 1.05 -19.19
N ILE A 105 -28.63 0.95 -19.09
CA ILE A 105 -27.83 -0.15 -19.65
C ILE A 105 -27.01 -0.90 -18.59
N GLU A 106 -27.42 -0.87 -17.33
CA GLU A 106 -26.71 -1.47 -16.19
C GLU A 106 -26.46 -2.97 -16.38
N SER A 107 -27.34 -3.67 -17.10
CA SER A 107 -27.17 -5.09 -17.44
C SER A 107 -25.90 -5.37 -18.23
N ARG A 108 -25.44 -4.41 -19.04
CA ARG A 108 -24.17 -4.51 -19.81
C ARG A 108 -22.93 -4.45 -18.91
N LEU A 109 -23.08 -4.04 -17.66
CA LEU A 109 -21.98 -3.90 -16.69
C LEU A 109 -21.65 -5.22 -15.97
N LEU A 110 -22.56 -6.19 -15.96
CA LEU A 110 -22.44 -7.43 -15.18
C LEU A 110 -21.21 -8.26 -15.56
N GLU A 111 -21.03 -8.54 -16.86
CA GLU A 111 -19.91 -9.35 -17.35
C GLU A 111 -18.55 -8.61 -17.26
N PRO A 112 -18.45 -7.33 -17.64
CA PRO A 112 -17.25 -6.54 -17.37
C PRO A 112 -16.89 -6.50 -15.89
N ALA A 113 -17.86 -6.32 -14.99
CA ALA A 113 -17.58 -6.25 -13.55
C ALA A 113 -17.03 -7.58 -12.99
N LYS A 114 -17.57 -8.73 -13.39
CA LYS A 114 -17.00 -10.04 -13.00
C LYS A 114 -15.55 -10.20 -13.45
N ARG A 115 -15.24 -9.80 -14.69
CA ARG A 115 -13.86 -9.84 -15.21
C ARG A 115 -12.95 -8.84 -14.51
N LEU A 116 -13.47 -7.65 -14.16
CA LEU A 116 -12.75 -6.66 -13.38
C LEU A 116 -12.34 -7.24 -12.02
N ARG A 117 -13.29 -7.88 -11.32
CA ARG A 117 -13.03 -8.53 -10.04
C ARG A 117 -11.91 -9.57 -10.14
N LYS A 118 -11.99 -10.43 -11.15
CA LYS A 118 -10.97 -11.46 -11.42
C LYS A 118 -9.58 -10.84 -11.69
N ALA A 119 -9.53 -9.76 -12.46
CA ALA A 119 -8.27 -9.05 -12.74
C ALA A 119 -7.65 -8.45 -11.48
N ILE A 120 -8.48 -7.89 -10.59
CA ILE A 120 -8.06 -7.35 -9.28
C ILE A 120 -7.52 -8.46 -8.38
N ASP A 121 -8.26 -9.57 -8.23
CA ASP A 121 -7.86 -10.67 -7.35
C ASP A 121 -6.55 -11.34 -7.83
N GLN A 122 -6.32 -11.39 -9.14
CA GLN A 122 -5.10 -11.93 -9.76
C GLN A 122 -3.96 -10.92 -9.89
N LEU A 123 -4.18 -9.65 -9.53
CA LEU A 123 -3.22 -8.55 -9.72
C LEU A 123 -2.71 -8.46 -11.17
N ASN A 124 -3.58 -8.71 -12.14
CA ASN A 124 -3.26 -8.73 -13.57
C ASN A 124 -3.58 -7.37 -14.21
N THR A 125 -2.55 -6.53 -14.35
CA THR A 125 -2.66 -5.17 -14.90
C THR A 125 -3.17 -5.15 -16.34
N SER A 126 -2.74 -6.08 -17.19
CA SER A 126 -3.19 -6.12 -18.60
C SER A 126 -4.70 -6.41 -18.69
N SER A 127 -5.17 -7.43 -17.97
CA SER A 127 -6.60 -7.75 -17.92
C SER A 127 -7.41 -6.63 -17.28
N PHE A 128 -6.88 -5.97 -16.25
CA PHE A 128 -7.52 -4.83 -15.61
C PHE A 128 -7.75 -3.69 -16.61
N ILE A 129 -6.69 -3.26 -17.31
CA ILE A 129 -6.79 -2.17 -18.31
C ILE A 129 -7.75 -2.53 -19.44
N GLN A 130 -7.72 -3.78 -19.93
CA GLN A 130 -8.65 -4.22 -20.98
C GLN A 130 -10.11 -4.09 -20.54
N VAL A 131 -10.42 -4.49 -19.31
CA VAL A 131 -11.79 -4.37 -18.78
C VAL A 131 -12.17 -2.91 -18.56
N MET A 132 -11.25 -2.06 -18.10
CA MET A 132 -11.50 -0.63 -17.96
C MET A 132 -11.79 0.03 -19.31
N ILE A 133 -11.04 -0.29 -20.36
CA ILE A 133 -11.32 0.21 -21.73
C ILE A 133 -12.74 -0.17 -22.18
N GLU A 134 -13.16 -1.40 -21.91
CA GLU A 134 -14.50 -1.87 -22.27
C GLU A 134 -15.61 -1.13 -21.51
N ILE A 135 -15.45 -0.95 -20.20
CA ILE A 135 -16.41 -0.23 -19.35
C ILE A 135 -16.56 1.22 -19.82
N TYR A 136 -15.46 1.92 -20.05
CA TYR A 136 -15.48 3.32 -20.49
C TYR A 136 -15.95 3.47 -21.93
N GLY A 137 -15.56 2.54 -22.82
CA GLY A 137 -15.95 2.53 -24.21
C GLY A 137 -17.45 2.29 -24.41
N THR A 138 -18.08 1.48 -23.54
CA THR A 138 -19.53 1.22 -23.61
C THR A 138 -20.37 2.47 -23.38
N VAL A 139 -19.90 3.40 -22.54
CA VAL A 139 -20.59 4.67 -22.24
C VAL A 139 -19.98 5.87 -22.97
N GLU A 140 -19.03 5.63 -23.89
CA GLU A 140 -18.37 6.63 -24.72
C GLU A 140 -17.68 7.76 -23.92
N VAL A 141 -17.14 7.44 -22.74
CA VAL A 141 -16.44 8.40 -21.88
C VAL A 141 -14.93 8.17 -21.96
N PRO A 142 -14.10 9.22 -22.09
CA PRO A 142 -12.65 9.06 -22.05
C PRO A 142 -12.20 8.52 -20.69
N MET A 143 -11.37 7.48 -20.72
CA MET A 143 -10.76 6.94 -19.51
C MET A 143 -9.73 7.94 -18.94
N PRO A 144 -9.79 8.26 -17.63
CA PRO A 144 -8.81 9.13 -17.00
C PRO A 144 -7.37 8.63 -17.18
N THR A 145 -6.46 9.57 -17.46
CA THR A 145 -5.05 9.26 -17.71
C THR A 145 -4.35 8.59 -16.52
N TRP A 146 -4.83 8.84 -15.29
CA TRP A 146 -4.29 8.22 -14.09
C TRP A 146 -4.65 6.73 -13.97
N ILE A 147 -5.75 6.28 -14.61
CA ILE A 147 -6.08 4.85 -14.75
C ILE A 147 -5.19 4.20 -15.82
N ALA A 148 -4.87 4.94 -16.89
CA ALA A 148 -4.05 4.47 -18.00
C ALA A 148 -2.54 4.36 -17.67
N LYS A 149 -2.02 5.20 -16.76
CA LYS A 149 -0.58 5.38 -16.51
C LYS A 149 0.11 4.30 -15.66
N SER A 150 -0.51 3.13 -15.49
CA SER A 150 0.03 1.95 -14.80
C SER A 150 0.08 2.05 -13.28
N PHE A 151 -0.20 0.91 -12.66
CA PHE A 151 -0.16 0.69 -11.23
C PHE A 151 0.93 -0.32 -10.91
N ASN A 152 1.63 -0.16 -9.80
CA ASN A 152 2.26 -1.31 -9.17
C ASN A 152 1.17 -2.28 -8.64
N LYS A 153 1.53 -3.53 -8.34
CA LYS A 153 0.55 -4.56 -7.91
C LYS A 153 -0.27 -4.13 -6.68
N THR A 154 0.30 -3.32 -5.79
CA THR A 154 -0.36 -2.84 -4.57
C THR A 154 -1.43 -1.79 -4.92
N GLU A 155 -1.07 -0.82 -5.75
CA GLU A 155 -1.98 0.24 -6.22
C GLU A 155 -3.14 -0.34 -7.03
N LEU A 156 -2.89 -1.34 -7.89
CA LEU A 156 -3.96 -1.99 -8.66
C LEU A 156 -5.03 -2.58 -7.75
N LYS A 157 -4.60 -3.22 -6.66
CA LYS A 157 -5.52 -3.84 -5.71
C LYS A 157 -6.38 -2.80 -5.01
N GLU A 158 -5.74 -1.74 -4.51
CA GLU A 158 -6.42 -0.69 -3.75
C GLU A 158 -7.39 0.10 -4.62
N ILE A 159 -6.92 0.58 -5.77
CA ILE A 159 -7.68 1.43 -6.70
C ILE A 159 -8.75 0.62 -7.41
N GLY A 160 -8.41 -0.58 -7.88
CA GLY A 160 -9.36 -1.47 -8.53
C GLY A 160 -10.49 -1.88 -7.60
N GLN A 161 -10.19 -2.17 -6.32
CA GLN A 161 -11.21 -2.50 -5.34
C GLN A 161 -12.12 -1.30 -5.03
N ALA A 162 -11.58 -0.09 -4.92
CA ALA A 162 -12.34 1.13 -4.69
C ALA A 162 -13.33 1.41 -5.83
N PHE A 163 -12.84 1.36 -7.08
CA PHE A 163 -13.66 1.54 -8.27
C PHE A 163 -14.73 0.46 -8.38
N TYR A 164 -14.34 -0.82 -8.27
CA TYR A 164 -15.25 -1.96 -8.36
C TYR A 164 -16.37 -1.92 -7.31
N ASN A 165 -16.04 -1.53 -6.08
CA ASN A 165 -17.03 -1.42 -5.01
C ASN A 165 -18.12 -0.44 -5.39
N GLU A 166 -17.76 0.77 -5.84
CA GLU A 166 -18.75 1.78 -6.19
C GLU A 166 -19.47 1.49 -7.53
N LEU A 167 -18.83 0.71 -8.41
CA LEU A 167 -19.42 0.25 -9.66
C LEU A 167 -20.61 -0.70 -9.45
N LEU A 168 -20.67 -1.40 -8.30
CA LEU A 168 -21.70 -2.42 -8.01
C LEU A 168 -22.51 -2.17 -6.72
N LEU A 169 -22.00 -1.43 -5.73
CA LEU A 169 -22.64 -1.29 -4.40
C LEU A 169 -23.68 -0.17 -4.30
N LYS A 170 -24.07 0.50 -5.40
CA LYS A 170 -25.17 1.49 -5.39
C LYS A 170 -26.21 1.30 -6.49
N GLY A 171 -26.47 0.03 -6.83
CA GLY A 171 -27.77 -0.41 -7.36
C GLY A 171 -28.63 -0.93 -6.24
#